data_AF-A0A970W8U1-F1
#
_entry.id   AF-A0A970W8U1-F1
#
_cell.length_a   1.000
_cell.length_b   1.000
_cell.length_c   1.000
_cell.angle_alpha   90.00
_cell.angle_beta   90.00
_cell.angle_gamma   90.00
#
_symmetry.space_group_name_H-M   'P 1'
#
loop_
_entity.id
_entity.type
_entity.pdbx_description
1 polymer ?
#
loop_
_entity_poly.entity_id
_entity_poly.type
_entity_poly.pdbx_seq_one_letter_code
_entity_poly.pdbx_strand_id
1 'polypeptide(L)'
;MDLPLEMDSGAVADEAVGEQMDLGLEPDAEVTSAAATEASSATQMELELESEDTDADLAELRASVVTETVDSAELEEALGQASIWGAGAVGQGRDFETLEKANIAGNYPVIDNFEPEDGFATSMKTMDLAGRSYAEDPAAVRNTLLDYIDDLSDFEGRTWHQDDVTIKVAPEDIEWRELDLAIPAGKATAEQLAVLAECRNYAADKGVALTIKEVP
;
A
#
# COMPACT_ATOMS: atom_id res chain seq x y z
N MET A 1 -14.10 33.36 54.76
CA MET A 1 -14.50 33.41 53.35
C MET A 1 -14.48 31.96 52.89
N ASP A 2 -15.45 31.09 53.16
CA ASP A 2 -16.92 31.21 53.20
C ASP A 2 -17.49 31.81 51.92
N LEU A 3 -17.78 30.95 50.93
CA LEU A 3 -19.14 30.59 50.50
C LEU A 3 -19.12 29.33 49.57
N PRO A 4 -20.11 28.43 49.68
CA PRO A 4 -20.28 27.21 48.87
C PRO A 4 -21.25 27.40 47.68
N LEU A 5 -21.20 26.50 46.69
CA LEU A 5 -22.25 26.33 45.67
C LEU A 5 -22.91 24.96 45.86
N GLU A 6 -24.10 24.99 46.43
CA GLU A 6 -25.13 23.96 46.29
C GLU A 6 -26.30 24.52 45.47
N MET A 7 -27.18 23.60 45.03
CA MET A 7 -28.55 23.78 44.51
C MET A 7 -28.66 23.80 42.97
N ASP A 8 -29.61 23.13 42.31
CA ASP A 8 -30.73 22.30 42.75
C ASP A 8 -31.42 21.67 41.51
N SER A 9 -32.18 20.60 41.81
CA SER A 9 -33.31 19.91 41.18
C SER A 9 -33.86 20.25 39.77
N GLY A 10 -34.45 19.20 39.17
CA GLY A 10 -35.50 19.34 38.15
C GLY A 10 -35.87 18.05 37.42
N ALA A 11 -36.69 17.18 38.03
CA ALA A 11 -37.60 16.26 37.32
C ALA A 11 -38.71 17.08 36.61
N VAL A 12 -39.56 16.65 35.65
CA VAL A 12 -40.45 15.48 35.56
C VAL A 12 -41.15 15.50 34.17
N ALA A 13 -41.59 14.31 33.69
CA ALA A 13 -42.81 14.00 32.89
C ALA A 13 -43.00 14.67 31.48
N ASP A 14 -43.80 14.20 30.52
CA ASP A 14 -44.96 13.29 30.48
C ASP A 14 -45.30 12.93 29.01
N GLU A 15 -46.24 11.98 28.84
CA GLU A 15 -46.97 11.41 27.68
C GLU A 15 -47.31 12.35 26.48
N ALA A 16 -47.80 11.96 25.28
CA ALA A 16 -48.71 10.89 24.81
C ALA A 16 -48.76 10.94 23.24
N VAL A 17 -48.86 9.82 22.51
CA VAL A 17 -50.06 9.25 21.83
C VAL A 17 -50.41 9.76 20.40
N GLY A 18 -50.69 8.79 19.50
CA GLY A 18 -51.53 8.91 18.29
C GLY A 18 -50.76 8.61 16.99
N GLU A 19 -51.22 7.80 16.01
CA GLU A 19 -52.50 7.15 15.76
C GLU A 19 -52.31 6.17 14.56
N GLN A 20 -52.98 5.01 14.59
CA GLN A 20 -53.10 4.08 13.46
C GLN A 20 -54.31 4.45 12.58
N MET A 21 -54.22 4.26 11.25
CA MET A 21 -55.29 3.83 10.33
C MET A 21 -54.59 3.34 9.03
N ASP A 22 -54.61 2.08 8.59
CA ASP A 22 -55.65 1.07 8.36
C ASP A 22 -56.41 1.23 7.01
N LEU A 23 -56.17 0.22 6.16
CA LEU A 23 -56.95 -0.38 5.06
C LEU A 23 -57.30 0.38 3.78
N GLY A 24 -56.89 -0.24 2.65
CA GLY A 24 -57.47 -0.09 1.32
C GLY A 24 -57.18 -1.33 0.46
N LEU A 25 -58.12 -2.28 0.48
CA LEU A 25 -58.16 -3.56 -0.21
C LEU A 25 -58.26 -3.42 -1.75
N GLU A 26 -57.85 -4.49 -2.43
CA GLU A 26 -57.67 -4.83 -3.87
C GLU A 26 -58.94 -4.76 -4.77
N PRO A 27 -59.06 -5.43 -5.95
CA PRO A 27 -58.23 -5.58 -7.18
C PRO A 27 -59.05 -5.24 -8.46
N ASP A 28 -58.47 -5.32 -9.69
CA ASP A 28 -59.00 -6.10 -10.84
C ASP A 28 -58.40 -5.74 -12.23
N ALA A 29 -58.13 -6.83 -12.98
CA ALA A 29 -58.18 -7.04 -14.43
C ALA A 29 -57.14 -6.41 -15.41
N GLU A 30 -56.20 -7.27 -15.87
CA GLU A 30 -56.09 -7.85 -17.23
C GLU A 30 -56.64 -7.03 -18.44
N VAL A 31 -56.06 -6.92 -19.65
CA VAL A 31 -55.05 -7.65 -20.45
C VAL A 31 -54.83 -6.81 -21.73
N THR A 32 -53.61 -6.78 -22.30
CA THR A 32 -53.29 -6.90 -23.76
C THR A 32 -51.76 -6.82 -23.91
N SER A 33 -51.04 -7.94 -24.01
CA SER A 33 -50.65 -8.68 -25.24
C SER A 33 -49.65 -7.97 -26.17
N ALA A 34 -48.51 -8.67 -26.34
CA ALA A 34 -47.63 -8.71 -27.51
C ALA A 34 -46.69 -7.50 -27.76
N ALA A 35 -45.43 -7.68 -27.36
CA ALA A 35 -44.25 -7.72 -28.25
C ALA A 35 -42.98 -7.27 -27.49
N ALA A 36 -42.15 -8.24 -27.09
CA ALA A 36 -40.68 -8.12 -27.01
C ALA A 36 -40.15 -9.39 -26.32
N THR A 37 -40.27 -10.51 -27.02
CA THR A 37 -39.46 -11.69 -26.73
C THR A 37 -38.03 -11.39 -27.20
N GLU A 38 -37.06 -11.88 -26.43
CA GLU A 38 -35.66 -12.09 -26.82
C GLU A 38 -34.70 -10.89 -26.80
N ALA A 39 -34.33 -10.43 -25.60
CA ALA A 39 -33.00 -9.81 -25.38
C ALA A 39 -32.53 -9.77 -23.90
N SER A 40 -33.14 -10.52 -22.97
CA SER A 40 -32.89 -10.32 -21.52
C SER A 40 -32.46 -11.58 -20.76
N SER A 41 -31.91 -12.59 -21.45
CA SER A 41 -31.45 -13.83 -20.80
C SER A 41 -30.01 -14.23 -21.16
N ALA A 42 -29.26 -13.39 -21.88
CA ALA A 42 -27.86 -13.66 -22.26
C ALA A 42 -26.85 -12.66 -21.66
N THR A 43 -27.29 -11.68 -20.88
CA THR A 43 -26.40 -10.68 -20.25
C THR A 43 -26.17 -10.95 -18.76
N GLN A 44 -26.75 -12.01 -18.21
CA GLN A 44 -26.66 -12.34 -16.78
C GLN A 44 -25.94 -13.67 -16.51
N MET A 45 -25.19 -14.17 -17.49
CA MET A 45 -24.47 -15.46 -17.41
C MET A 45 -23.12 -15.41 -18.15
N GLU A 46 -22.42 -14.27 -18.09
CA GLU A 46 -21.02 -14.10 -18.55
C GLU A 46 -20.23 -13.17 -17.61
N LEU A 47 -20.61 -13.07 -16.33
CA LEU A 47 -19.90 -12.22 -15.35
C LEU A 47 -19.55 -12.98 -14.06
N GLU A 48 -19.18 -14.26 -14.19
CA GLU A 48 -18.83 -15.11 -13.04
C GLU A 48 -17.61 -16.01 -13.31
N LEU A 49 -16.72 -15.66 -14.25
CA LEU A 49 -15.61 -16.55 -14.62
C LEU A 49 -14.31 -15.86 -15.04
N GLU A 50 -13.96 -14.71 -14.43
CA GLU A 50 -12.64 -14.07 -14.60
C GLU A 50 -12.13 -13.38 -13.30
N SER A 51 -12.35 -13.96 -12.12
CA SER A 51 -11.87 -13.33 -10.87
C SER A 51 -11.26 -14.29 -9.83
N GLU A 52 -10.88 -15.51 -10.20
CA GLU A 52 -10.24 -16.46 -9.26
C GLU A 52 -8.76 -16.74 -9.57
N ASP A 53 -8.23 -16.31 -10.72
CA ASP A 53 -6.83 -16.56 -11.12
C ASP A 53 -5.95 -15.29 -11.12
N THR A 54 -6.52 -14.09 -10.99
CA THR A 54 -5.74 -12.83 -11.04
C THR A 54 -4.75 -12.66 -9.90
N ASP A 55 -5.04 -13.16 -8.69
CA ASP A 55 -4.12 -13.04 -7.55
C ASP A 55 -2.85 -13.88 -7.71
N ALA A 56 -2.99 -15.09 -8.26
CA ALA A 56 -1.85 -15.97 -8.54
C ALA A 56 -1.00 -15.44 -9.69
N ASP A 57 -1.64 -14.93 -10.74
CA ASP A 57 -0.96 -14.29 -11.87
C ASP A 57 -0.26 -12.98 -11.45
N LEU A 58 -0.85 -12.14 -10.57
CA LEU A 58 -0.19 -10.93 -10.06
C LEU A 58 1.05 -11.26 -9.23
N ALA A 59 0.95 -12.29 -8.39
CA ALA A 59 2.06 -12.79 -7.58
C ALA A 59 3.18 -13.40 -8.45
N GLU A 60 2.84 -14.16 -9.50
CA GLU A 60 3.83 -14.73 -10.43
C GLU A 60 4.47 -13.65 -11.31
N LEU A 61 3.71 -12.63 -11.71
CA LEU A 61 4.17 -11.51 -12.54
C LEU A 61 5.07 -10.53 -11.77
N ARG A 62 4.92 -10.41 -10.44
CA ARG A 62 5.86 -9.70 -9.56
C ARG A 62 7.04 -10.56 -9.07
N ALA A 63 6.91 -11.89 -9.08
CA ALA A 63 8.04 -12.81 -8.86
C ALA A 63 9.01 -12.86 -10.06
N SER A 64 8.55 -12.47 -11.26
CA SER A 64 9.41 -12.19 -12.41
C SER A 64 10.43 -11.10 -12.09
N VAL A 65 11.63 -11.21 -12.66
CA VAL A 65 12.72 -10.24 -12.47
C VAL A 65 12.31 -8.90 -13.07
N VAL A 66 11.64 -8.04 -12.29
CA VAL A 66 11.34 -6.67 -12.69
C VAL A 66 12.50 -5.80 -12.22
N THR A 67 13.30 -5.36 -13.18
CA THR A 67 14.17 -4.19 -13.02
C THR A 67 13.52 -3.06 -13.78
N GLU A 68 13.05 -2.04 -13.07
CA GLU A 68 12.46 -0.86 -13.68
C GLU A 68 13.54 0.21 -13.81
N THR A 69 13.46 1.03 -14.84
CA THR A 69 14.33 2.18 -15.02
C THR A 69 13.50 3.44 -14.90
N VAL A 70 13.85 4.32 -13.95
CA VAL A 70 13.24 5.64 -13.83
C VAL A 70 13.92 6.57 -14.83
N ASP A 71 13.15 7.25 -15.67
CA ASP A 71 13.71 8.22 -16.63
C ASP A 71 14.00 9.57 -15.95
N SER A 72 15.08 10.24 -16.35
CA SER A 72 15.46 11.54 -15.80
C SER A 72 14.39 12.62 -15.95
N ALA A 73 13.49 12.52 -16.94
CA ALA A 73 12.38 13.46 -17.10
C ALA A 73 11.36 13.36 -15.95
N GLU A 74 11.10 12.14 -15.45
CA GLU A 74 10.19 11.91 -14.33
C GLU A 74 10.77 12.48 -13.02
N LEU A 75 12.07 12.27 -12.80
CA LEU A 75 12.79 12.88 -11.68
C LEU A 75 12.77 14.41 -11.70
N GLU A 76 12.99 15.02 -12.87
CA GLU A 76 12.97 16.47 -13.00
C GLU A 76 11.55 17.03 -12.76
N GLU A 77 10.51 16.32 -13.19
CA GLU A 77 9.12 16.70 -12.91
C GLU A 77 8.79 16.59 -11.41
N ALA A 78 9.17 15.48 -10.77
CA ALA A 78 8.82 15.20 -9.38
C ALA A 78 9.65 16.03 -8.38
N LEU A 79 10.95 16.19 -8.64
CA LEU A 79 11.92 16.72 -7.68
C LEU A 79 12.64 17.99 -8.15
N GLY A 80 12.56 18.35 -9.43
CA GLY A 80 13.33 19.48 -10.00
C GLY A 80 14.84 19.25 -9.97
N GLN A 81 15.27 17.99 -10.01
CA GLN A 81 16.68 17.59 -10.08
C GLN A 81 16.87 16.35 -10.96
N ALA A 82 18.07 16.24 -11.54
CA ALA A 82 18.40 15.18 -12.48
C ALA A 82 18.83 13.84 -11.83
N SER A 83 19.05 13.80 -10.52
CA SER A 83 19.49 12.60 -9.79
C SER A 83 19.17 12.72 -8.30
N ILE A 84 18.88 11.59 -7.64
CA ILE A 84 18.74 11.51 -6.18
C ILE A 84 20.10 11.25 -5.48
N TRP A 85 21.11 10.79 -6.22
CA TRP A 85 22.39 10.35 -5.66
C TRP A 85 23.28 11.54 -5.26
N GLY A 86 24.07 11.36 -4.20
CA GLY A 86 24.93 12.41 -3.64
C GLY A 86 24.29 13.32 -2.57
N ALA A 87 22.97 13.24 -2.33
CA ALA A 87 22.30 13.97 -1.23
C ALA A 87 22.58 13.40 0.18
N GLY A 88 23.34 12.31 0.27
CA GLY A 88 23.52 11.51 1.49
C GLY A 88 22.30 10.62 1.77
N ALA A 89 22.45 9.63 2.66
CA ALA A 89 21.44 8.58 2.86
C ALA A 89 20.03 9.13 3.19
N VAL A 90 19.95 10.13 4.06
CA VAL A 90 18.66 10.74 4.45
C VAL A 90 18.03 11.54 3.29
N GLY A 91 18.86 12.26 2.51
CA GLY A 91 18.38 13.02 1.36
C GLY A 91 17.89 12.09 0.25
N GLN A 92 18.68 11.07 -0.08
CA GLN A 92 18.35 10.04 -1.06
C GLN A 92 17.04 9.32 -0.73
N GLY A 93 16.87 8.89 0.53
CA GLY A 93 15.65 8.24 0.97
C GLY A 93 14.42 9.13 0.78
N ARG A 94 14.48 10.37 1.26
CA ARG A 94 13.37 11.34 1.11
C ARG A 94 13.03 11.64 -0.34
N ASP A 95 14.05 11.80 -1.19
CA ASP A 95 13.86 12.09 -2.61
C ASP A 95 13.19 10.91 -3.31
N PHE A 96 13.58 9.68 -2.97
CA PHE A 96 12.95 8.47 -3.50
C PHE A 96 11.50 8.30 -2.99
N GLU A 97 11.25 8.51 -1.70
CA GLU A 97 9.89 8.51 -1.13
C GLU A 97 8.98 9.56 -1.81
N THR A 98 9.53 10.73 -2.14
CA THR A 98 8.79 11.79 -2.83
C THR A 98 8.47 11.40 -4.28
N LEU A 99 9.43 10.81 -4.98
CA LEU A 99 9.24 10.29 -6.34
C LEU A 99 8.13 9.23 -6.38
N GLU A 100 8.18 8.26 -5.46
CA GLU A 100 7.24 7.15 -5.35
C GLU A 100 5.93 7.52 -4.62
N LYS A 101 5.80 8.78 -4.19
CA LYS A 101 4.60 9.35 -3.53
C LYS A 101 4.19 8.59 -2.27
N ALA A 102 5.17 8.25 -1.42
CA ALA A 102 4.96 7.64 -0.12
C ALA A 102 3.81 8.30 0.66
N ASN A 103 2.87 7.49 1.16
CA ASN A 103 1.62 7.98 1.75
C ASN A 103 1.59 7.90 3.29
N ILE A 104 2.61 7.31 3.92
CA ILE A 104 2.74 7.24 5.38
C ILE A 104 3.74 8.28 5.86
N ALA A 105 3.50 8.83 7.06
CA ALA A 105 4.41 9.73 7.76
C ALA A 105 5.88 9.27 7.71
N GLY A 106 6.82 10.12 7.30
CA GLY A 106 8.22 9.77 7.02
C GLY A 106 9.12 9.35 8.20
N ASN A 107 8.55 8.97 9.35
CA ASN A 107 9.26 8.20 10.39
C ASN A 107 8.46 6.96 10.82
N TYR A 108 7.45 6.58 10.04
CA TYR A 108 6.68 5.38 10.29
C TYR A 108 7.61 4.17 10.14
N PRO A 109 7.58 3.21 11.07
CA PRO A 109 8.53 2.11 11.05
C PRO A 109 8.29 1.14 9.90
N VAL A 110 9.39 0.69 9.29
CA VAL A 110 9.47 -0.36 8.26
C VAL A 110 8.88 0.01 6.91
N ILE A 111 7.62 0.48 6.86
CA ILE A 111 6.90 0.77 5.63
C ILE A 111 6.74 2.27 5.40
N ASP A 112 6.71 2.65 4.13
CA ASP A 112 6.67 4.02 3.65
C ASP A 112 5.35 4.31 2.89
N ASN A 113 4.69 3.25 2.38
CA ASN A 113 3.37 3.31 1.76
C ASN A 113 2.46 2.17 2.27
N PHE A 114 1.18 2.48 2.46
CA PHE A 114 0.16 1.48 2.78
C PHE A 114 -1.16 1.79 2.08
N GLU A 115 -1.70 0.81 1.36
CA GLU A 115 -2.95 0.89 0.63
C GLU A 115 -3.98 -0.03 1.30
N PRO A 116 -4.84 0.49 2.21
CA PRO A 116 -5.71 -0.33 3.05
C PRO A 116 -6.83 -1.03 2.28
N GLU A 117 -7.17 -0.56 1.08
CA GLU A 117 -8.21 -1.18 0.24
C GLU A 117 -7.72 -2.48 -0.39
N ASP A 118 -6.43 -2.57 -0.70
CA ASP A 118 -5.78 -3.69 -1.39
C ASP A 118 -4.79 -4.45 -0.49
N GLY A 119 -4.55 -3.97 0.73
CA GLY A 119 -3.66 -4.56 1.72
C GLY A 119 -2.17 -4.52 1.38
N PHE A 120 -1.74 -3.62 0.49
CA PHE A 120 -0.33 -3.50 0.08
C PHE A 120 0.46 -2.64 1.06
N ALA A 121 1.53 -3.21 1.61
CA ALA A 121 2.50 -2.53 2.44
C ALA A 121 3.87 -2.49 1.74
N THR A 122 4.33 -1.28 1.40
CA THR A 122 5.57 -1.08 0.65
C THR A 122 6.63 -0.40 1.52
N SER A 123 7.82 -0.97 1.55
CA SER A 123 9.03 -0.34 2.09
C SER A 123 9.85 0.22 0.93
N MET A 124 10.21 1.49 1.01
CA MET A 124 11.03 2.19 0.01
C MET A 124 12.43 2.38 0.57
N LYS A 125 13.45 1.90 -0.15
CA LYS A 125 14.84 1.95 0.28
C LYS A 125 15.75 2.39 -0.85
N THR A 126 16.82 3.09 -0.50
CA THR A 126 17.88 3.47 -1.44
C THR A 126 19.17 2.76 -1.07
N MET A 127 19.92 2.31 -2.09
CA MET A 127 21.24 1.72 -1.90
C MET A 127 22.20 2.19 -2.99
N ASP A 128 23.09 3.12 -2.65
CA ASP A 128 24.14 3.60 -3.55
C ASP A 128 25.24 2.53 -3.70
N LEU A 129 25.08 1.62 -4.67
CA LEU A 129 26.01 0.52 -4.94
C LEU A 129 27.43 0.98 -5.32
N ALA A 130 27.61 2.24 -5.73
CA ALA A 130 28.91 2.83 -5.99
C ALA A 130 29.55 3.45 -4.73
N GLY A 131 28.76 3.59 -3.66
CA GLY A 131 29.21 4.00 -2.34
C GLY A 131 30.24 3.03 -1.77
N ARG A 132 31.23 3.58 -1.06
CA ARG A 132 32.42 2.85 -0.60
C ARG A 132 32.10 1.50 0.08
N SER A 133 31.13 1.48 1.00
CA SER A 133 30.80 0.27 1.76
C SER A 133 30.28 -0.87 0.88
N TYR A 134 29.51 -0.56 -0.16
CA TYR A 134 28.90 -1.56 -1.04
C TYR A 134 29.77 -1.91 -2.25
N ALA A 135 30.64 -0.97 -2.66
CA ALA A 135 31.62 -1.19 -3.72
C ALA A 135 32.80 -2.06 -3.26
N GLU A 136 33.22 -1.95 -1.99
CA GLU A 136 34.34 -2.71 -1.43
C GLU A 136 33.93 -4.10 -0.91
N ASP A 137 32.65 -4.30 -0.56
CA ASP A 137 32.13 -5.55 0.04
C ASP A 137 30.73 -5.93 -0.49
N PRO A 138 30.63 -6.84 -1.47
CA PRO A 138 29.35 -7.36 -1.95
C PRO A 138 28.53 -8.08 -0.86
N ALA A 139 29.17 -8.60 0.20
CA ALA A 139 28.42 -9.20 1.31
C ALA A 139 27.66 -8.14 2.12
N ALA A 140 28.12 -6.87 2.12
CA ALA A 140 27.38 -5.78 2.74
C ALA A 140 26.05 -5.52 2.01
N VAL A 141 26.04 -5.57 0.67
CA VAL A 141 24.80 -5.48 -0.13
C VAL A 141 23.82 -6.57 0.29
N ARG A 142 24.30 -7.82 0.36
CA ARG A 142 23.49 -8.97 0.76
C ARG A 142 22.91 -8.78 2.16
N ASN A 143 23.75 -8.54 3.16
CA ASN A 143 23.31 -8.50 4.55
C ASN A 143 22.31 -7.37 4.79
N THR A 144 22.56 -6.17 4.26
CA THR A 144 21.62 -5.06 4.38
C THR A 144 20.28 -5.35 3.72
N LEU A 145 20.26 -6.01 2.56
CA LEU A 145 18.98 -6.39 1.94
C LEU A 145 18.24 -7.46 2.70
N LEU A 146 18.94 -8.45 3.26
CA LEU A 146 18.31 -9.45 4.11
C LEU A 146 17.68 -8.80 5.35
N ASP A 147 18.37 -7.86 5.98
CA ASP A 147 17.84 -7.13 7.13
C ASP A 147 16.54 -6.38 6.75
N TYR A 148 16.50 -5.69 5.60
CA TYR A 148 15.27 -5.02 5.13
C TYR A 148 14.14 -5.99 4.81
N ILE A 149 14.45 -7.12 4.18
CA ILE A 149 13.47 -8.17 3.86
C ILE A 149 12.91 -8.77 5.14
N ASP A 150 13.77 -9.09 6.11
CA ASP A 150 13.36 -9.68 7.39
C ASP A 150 12.53 -8.69 8.20
N ASP A 151 12.95 -7.41 8.29
CA ASP A 151 12.18 -6.35 8.95
C ASP A 151 10.77 -6.21 8.36
N LEU A 152 10.63 -6.29 7.03
CA LEU A 152 9.34 -6.19 6.34
C LEU A 152 8.50 -7.48 6.47
N SER A 153 9.12 -8.64 6.35
CA SER A 153 8.46 -9.94 6.50
C SER A 153 7.88 -10.10 7.91
N ASP A 154 8.65 -9.71 8.93
CA ASP A 154 8.26 -9.79 10.34
C ASP A 154 7.36 -8.61 10.79
N PHE A 155 7.02 -7.68 9.89
CA PHE A 155 6.19 -6.52 10.22
C PHE A 155 4.73 -6.92 10.45
N GLU A 156 4.27 -6.74 11.68
CA GLU A 156 2.90 -7.03 12.14
C GLU A 156 2.03 -5.76 12.26
N GLY A 157 2.36 -4.68 11.55
CA GLY A 157 1.65 -3.41 11.67
C GLY A 157 2.08 -2.58 12.89
N ARG A 158 1.61 -1.34 12.94
CA ARG A 158 1.89 -0.42 14.05
C ARG A 158 0.84 0.68 14.17
N THR A 159 0.53 1.06 15.40
CA THR A 159 -0.04 2.38 15.68
C THR A 159 1.08 3.37 15.90
N TRP A 160 1.13 4.40 15.06
CA TRP A 160 2.15 5.43 15.10
C TRP A 160 1.51 6.81 15.30
N HIS A 161 2.12 7.58 16.19
CA HIS A 161 1.70 8.95 16.49
C HIS A 161 2.82 9.89 16.05
N GLN A 162 2.53 10.76 15.09
CA GLN A 162 3.44 11.83 14.68
C GLN A 162 2.67 13.15 14.67
N ASP A 163 3.14 14.09 15.48
CA ASP A 163 2.46 15.37 15.72
C ASP A 163 0.98 15.17 16.10
N ASP A 164 0.05 15.72 15.31
CA ASP A 164 -1.39 15.61 15.51
C ASP A 164 -2.04 14.47 14.70
N VAL A 165 -1.24 13.63 14.04
CA VAL A 165 -1.70 12.54 13.17
C VAL A 165 -1.43 11.19 13.83
N THR A 166 -2.46 10.34 13.84
CA THR A 166 -2.35 8.94 14.24
C THR A 166 -2.60 8.05 13.03
N ILE A 167 -1.63 7.21 12.69
CA ILE A 167 -1.73 6.22 11.64
C ILE A 167 -1.74 4.85 12.30
N LYS A 168 -2.71 4.01 11.95
CA LYS A 168 -2.80 2.62 12.41
C LYS A 168 -2.82 1.70 11.20
N VAL A 169 -1.87 0.78 11.17
CA VAL A 169 -1.88 -0.38 10.28
C VAL A 169 -1.99 -1.60 11.18
N ALA A 170 -3.05 -2.39 11.05
CA ALA A 170 -3.18 -3.65 11.78
C ALA A 170 -2.55 -4.79 10.97
N PRO A 171 -2.07 -5.86 11.63
CA PRO A 171 -1.49 -7.00 10.93
C PRO A 171 -2.50 -7.68 9.99
N GLU A 172 -3.79 -7.69 10.35
CA GLU A 172 -4.84 -8.22 9.49
C GLU A 172 -5.12 -7.38 8.23
N ASP A 173 -4.67 -6.13 8.19
CA ASP A 173 -4.84 -5.25 7.03
C ASP A 173 -3.67 -5.43 6.00
N ILE A 174 -2.63 -6.20 6.34
CA ILE A 174 -1.45 -6.40 5.48
C ILE A 174 -1.57 -7.73 4.74
N GLU A 175 -1.99 -7.68 3.49
CA GLU A 175 -2.10 -8.84 2.61
C GLU A 175 -0.82 -9.07 1.81
N TRP A 176 -0.20 -7.98 1.33
CA TRP A 176 0.96 -8.03 0.45
C TRP A 176 2.11 -7.17 0.96
N ARG A 177 3.34 -7.64 0.75
CA ARG A 177 4.57 -6.95 1.18
C ARG A 177 5.48 -6.73 -0.01
N GLU A 178 5.89 -5.49 -0.21
CA GLU A 178 6.80 -5.10 -1.30
C GLU A 178 7.97 -4.28 -0.76
N LEU A 179 9.17 -4.59 -1.22
CA LEU A 179 10.38 -3.83 -0.99
C LEU A 179 10.82 -3.21 -2.32
N ASP A 180 10.67 -1.89 -2.41
CA ASP A 180 11.12 -1.07 -3.52
C ASP A 180 12.54 -0.58 -3.24
N LEU A 181 13.49 -1.10 -4.00
CA LEU A 181 14.90 -0.78 -3.86
C LEU A 181 15.39 0.08 -5.03
N ALA A 182 15.64 1.35 -4.77
CA ALA A 182 16.36 2.22 -5.70
C ALA A 182 17.87 1.96 -5.66
N ILE A 183 18.48 1.79 -6.83
CA ILE A 183 19.93 1.67 -7.04
C ILE A 183 20.38 2.63 -8.16
N PRO A 184 21.65 3.06 -8.19
CA PRO A 184 22.11 3.98 -9.23
C PRO A 184 22.14 3.32 -10.61
N ALA A 185 21.52 3.97 -11.59
CA ALA A 185 21.40 3.46 -12.95
C ALA A 185 22.77 3.15 -13.58
N GLY A 186 22.91 1.92 -14.09
CA GLY A 186 24.15 1.44 -14.73
C GLY A 186 25.40 1.41 -13.85
N LYS A 187 25.28 1.44 -12.51
CA LYS A 187 26.42 1.36 -11.58
C LYS A 187 26.62 0.00 -10.95
N ALA A 188 25.61 -0.87 -10.97
CA ALA A 188 25.71 -2.21 -10.40
C ALA A 188 26.73 -3.05 -11.18
N THR A 189 27.65 -3.69 -10.44
CA THR A 189 28.56 -4.68 -11.02
C THR A 189 27.86 -6.02 -11.24
N ALA A 190 28.43 -6.89 -12.08
CA ALA A 190 27.87 -8.23 -12.32
C ALA A 190 27.76 -9.08 -11.03
N GLU A 191 28.69 -8.90 -10.09
CA GLU A 191 28.66 -9.57 -8.79
C GLU A 191 27.53 -9.03 -7.91
N GLN A 192 27.36 -7.71 -7.85
CA GLN A 192 26.24 -7.10 -7.13
C GLN A 192 24.89 -7.50 -7.73
N LEU A 193 24.77 -7.59 -9.06
CA LEU A 193 23.55 -8.07 -9.72
C LEU A 193 23.24 -9.53 -9.36
N ALA A 194 24.25 -10.39 -9.24
CA ALA A 194 24.06 -11.76 -8.77
C ALA A 194 23.55 -11.80 -7.31
N VAL A 195 24.14 -10.99 -6.43
CA VAL A 195 23.68 -10.85 -5.04
C VAL A 195 22.24 -10.33 -4.96
N LEU A 196 21.88 -9.35 -5.78
CA LEU A 196 20.51 -8.82 -5.85
C LEU A 196 19.52 -9.91 -6.29
N ALA A 197 19.88 -10.73 -7.27
CA ALA A 197 19.06 -11.86 -7.71
C ALA A 197 18.89 -12.92 -6.60
N GLU A 198 19.95 -13.21 -5.84
CA GLU A 198 19.86 -14.10 -4.67
C GLU A 198 18.92 -13.52 -3.58
N CYS A 199 19.02 -12.22 -3.30
CA CYS A 199 18.17 -11.55 -2.32
C CYS A 199 16.70 -11.55 -2.76
N ARG A 200 16.41 -11.46 -4.06
CA ARG A 200 15.05 -11.57 -4.57
C ARG A 200 14.44 -12.95 -4.32
N ASN A 201 15.19 -14.02 -4.52
CA ASN A 201 14.73 -15.38 -4.21
C ASN A 201 14.43 -15.51 -2.71
N TYR A 202 15.31 -14.96 -1.86
CA TYR A 202 15.09 -14.95 -0.41
C TYR A 202 13.85 -14.13 -0.02
N ALA A 203 13.63 -12.98 -0.64
CA ALA A 203 12.44 -12.16 -0.43
C ALA A 203 11.16 -12.95 -0.76
N ALA A 204 11.13 -13.62 -1.90
CA ALA A 204 10.01 -14.45 -2.31
C ALA A 204 9.74 -15.59 -1.30
N ASP A 205 10.79 -16.27 -0.82
CA ASP A 205 10.68 -17.29 0.24
C ASP A 205 10.12 -16.72 1.56
N LYS A 206 10.30 -15.42 1.81
CA LYS A 206 9.77 -14.67 2.97
C LYS A 206 8.42 -14.00 2.72
N GLY A 207 7.80 -14.21 1.55
CA GLY A 207 6.53 -13.59 1.19
C GLY A 207 6.64 -12.08 0.94
N VAL A 208 7.80 -11.61 0.48
CA VAL A 208 8.09 -10.22 0.14
C VAL A 208 8.46 -10.12 -1.35
N ALA A 209 7.81 -9.24 -2.10
CA ALA A 209 8.22 -8.91 -3.45
C ALA A 209 9.41 -7.93 -3.41
N LEU A 210 10.51 -8.21 -4.11
CA LEU A 210 11.66 -7.30 -4.23
C LEU A 210 11.73 -6.70 -5.64
N THR A 211 11.31 -5.45 -5.75
CA THR A 211 11.38 -4.64 -6.97
C THR A 211 12.63 -3.78 -6.93
N ILE A 212 13.42 -3.82 -8.02
CA ILE A 212 14.67 -3.05 -8.11
C ILE A 212 14.48 -1.97 -9.17
N LYS A 213 14.71 -0.71 -8.78
CA LYS A 213 14.55 0.46 -9.63
C LYS A 213 15.92 1.10 -9.88
N GLU A 214 16.35 1.14 -11.13
CA GLU A 214 17.51 1.92 -11.55
C GLU A 214 17.12 3.38 -11.66
N VAL A 215 17.67 4.21 -10.77
CA VAL A 215 17.38 5.64 -10.67
C VAL A 215 18.62 6.45 -11.10
N PRO A 216 18.48 7.47 -11.96
CA PRO A 216 19.57 8.35 -12.40
C PRO A 216 20.31 9.08 -11.29
#